data_AF-A0A535MSJ7-F1
#
_entry.id   AF-A0A535MSJ7-F1
#
_cell.length_a   1.000
_cell.length_b   1.000
_cell.length_c   1.000
_cell.angle_alpha   90.00
_cell.angle_beta   90.00
_cell.angle_gamma   90.00
#
_symmetry.space_group_name_H-M   'P 1'
#
loop_
_entity.id
_entity.type
_entity.pdbx_description
1 polymer ?
#
loop_
_entity_poly.entity_id
_entity_poly.type
_entity_poly.pdbx_seq_one_letter_code
_entity_poly.pdbx_strand_id
1 'polypeptide(L)'
;MERPAAESLRAILDEVTPRTSLIALSHVLWLNGHVLPLAEIKRATGVPLLVDGAQSAGAIPVDASVADWYTVSGQKWLCGPETTGALYVADHERLRPQVQSFAAHAYTDARRVGLVHLAPAMVAGLLAALAEIPEWGFERAARLVTHCRESLL
;
A
#
# COMPACT_ATOMS: atom_id res chain seq x y z
N MET A 1 -21.89 2.99 10.40
CA MET A 1 -22.66 2.50 9.24
C MET A 1 -21.65 2.01 8.22
N GLU A 2 -21.45 0.70 8.11
CA GLU A 2 -20.55 0.09 7.12
C GLU A 2 -21.10 0.37 5.73
N ARG A 3 -20.31 1.00 4.87
CA ARG A 3 -20.63 1.14 3.45
C ARG A 3 -20.09 -0.09 2.73
N PRO A 4 -20.89 -0.90 2.02
CA PRO A 4 -20.38 -2.00 1.20
C PRO A 4 -19.36 -1.50 0.16
N ALA A 5 -18.49 -2.38 -0.35
CA ALA A 5 -17.43 -1.98 -1.31
C ALA A 5 -17.96 -1.21 -2.55
N ALA A 6 -19.18 -1.54 -3.01
CA ALA A 6 -19.86 -0.84 -4.10
C ALA A 6 -20.26 0.60 -3.73
N GLU A 7 -20.62 0.85 -2.47
CA GLU A 7 -20.95 2.18 -1.97
C GLU A 7 -19.67 3.01 -1.76
N SER A 8 -18.57 2.39 -1.31
CA SER A 8 -17.25 3.03 -1.23
C SER A 8 -16.76 3.48 -2.61
N LEU A 9 -16.88 2.63 -3.64
CA LEU A 9 -16.54 3.00 -5.02
C LEU A 9 -17.35 4.22 -5.48
N ARG A 10 -18.67 4.16 -5.36
CA ARG A 10 -19.55 5.27 -5.76
C ARG A 10 -19.19 6.56 -5.04
N ALA A 11 -19.02 6.51 -3.72
CA ALA A 11 -18.69 7.67 -2.92
C ALA A 11 -17.36 8.31 -3.36
N ILE A 12 -16.37 7.52 -3.78
CA ILE A 12 -15.11 8.04 -4.33
C ILE A 12 -15.34 8.67 -5.70
N LEU A 13 -16.10 8.00 -6.58
CA LEU A 13 -16.35 8.50 -7.94
C LEU A 13 -17.16 9.80 -7.95
N ASP A 14 -18.11 9.97 -7.03
CA ASP A 14 -18.93 11.18 -6.90
C ASP A 14 -18.07 12.43 -6.57
N GLU A 15 -16.89 12.25 -5.97
CA GLU A 15 -15.94 13.33 -5.65
C GLU A 15 -14.90 13.59 -6.76
N VAL A 16 -14.84 12.74 -7.79
CA VAL A 16 -13.90 12.90 -8.91
C VAL A 16 -14.47 13.91 -9.89
N THR A 17 -13.70 14.96 -10.17
CA THR A 17 -14.07 16.05 -11.08
C THR A 17 -13.04 16.20 -12.20
N PRO A 18 -13.33 16.97 -13.26
CA PRO A 18 -12.34 17.29 -14.29
C PRO A 18 -11.07 17.99 -13.77
N ARG A 19 -11.07 18.50 -12.53
CA ARG A 19 -9.89 19.12 -11.88
C ARG A 19 -9.09 18.14 -11.02
N THR A 20 -9.55 16.91 -10.83
CA THR A 20 -8.87 15.93 -9.98
C THR A 20 -7.60 15.44 -10.69
N SER A 21 -6.45 15.79 -10.14
CA SER A 21 -5.12 15.45 -10.71
C SER A 21 -4.46 14.24 -10.04
N LEU A 22 -4.96 13.82 -8.88
CA LEU A 22 -4.47 12.68 -8.10
C LEU A 22 -5.59 12.16 -7.22
N ILE A 23 -5.68 10.83 -7.09
CA ILE A 23 -6.46 10.15 -6.07
C ILE A 23 -5.47 9.54 -5.06
N ALA A 24 -5.60 9.91 -3.78
CA ALA A 24 -4.76 9.40 -2.69
C ALA A 24 -5.63 8.73 -1.63
N LEU A 25 -5.48 7.42 -1.45
CA LEU A 25 -6.37 6.60 -0.61
C LEU A 25 -5.58 5.51 0.13
N SER A 26 -6.07 5.05 1.27
CA SER A 26 -5.57 3.80 1.89
C SER A 26 -6.18 2.59 1.20
N HIS A 27 -5.41 1.52 0.96
CA HIS A 27 -5.99 0.27 0.43
C HIS A 27 -6.93 -0.39 1.44
N VAL A 28 -6.54 -0.38 2.71
CA VAL A 28 -7.37 -0.83 3.84
C VAL A 28 -7.53 0.34 4.80
N LEU A 29 -8.78 0.70 5.09
CA LEU A 29 -9.10 1.80 6.00
C LEU A 29 -8.77 1.40 7.44
N TRP A 30 -7.91 2.17 8.11
CA TRP A 30 -7.43 1.83 9.45
C TRP A 30 -8.53 1.80 10.52
N LEU A 31 -9.61 2.59 10.34
CA LEU A 31 -10.66 2.76 11.33
C LEU A 31 -11.60 1.55 11.42
N ASN A 32 -11.89 0.92 10.28
CA ASN A 32 -12.93 -0.12 10.19
C ASN A 32 -12.50 -1.35 9.38
N GLY A 33 -11.25 -1.40 8.90
CA GLY A 33 -10.71 -2.53 8.15
C GLY A 33 -11.31 -2.71 6.75
N HIS A 34 -12.04 -1.72 6.23
CA HIS A 34 -12.67 -1.83 4.91
C HIS A 34 -11.62 -1.81 3.80
N VAL A 35 -11.69 -2.75 2.86
CA VAL A 35 -10.79 -2.84 1.70
C VAL A 35 -11.38 -2.05 0.54
N LEU A 36 -10.64 -1.09 -0.01
CA LEU A 36 -11.09 -0.29 -1.15
C LEU A 36 -10.85 -0.99 -2.49
N PRO A 37 -11.79 -0.86 -3.45
CA PRO A 37 -11.72 -1.49 -4.77
C PRO A 37 -10.80 -0.71 -5.73
N LEU A 38 -9.49 -0.80 -5.51
CA LEU A 38 -8.49 0.01 -6.21
C LEU A 38 -8.50 -0.16 -7.74
N ALA A 39 -8.66 -1.39 -8.22
CA ALA A 39 -8.68 -1.69 -9.64
C ALA A 39 -9.89 -1.06 -10.34
N GLU A 40 -11.05 -1.08 -9.70
CA GLU A 40 -12.28 -0.44 -10.17
C GLU A 40 -12.13 1.08 -10.19
N ILE A 41 -11.58 1.68 -9.12
CA ILE A 41 -11.31 3.11 -9.06
C ILE A 41 -10.37 3.53 -10.20
N LYS A 42 -9.27 2.81 -10.39
CA LYS A 42 -8.29 3.11 -11.45
C LYS A 42 -8.92 3.04 -12.85
N ARG A 43 -9.68 1.98 -13.11
CA ARG A 43 -10.36 1.74 -14.39
C ARG A 43 -11.43 2.79 -14.70
N ALA A 44 -12.18 3.21 -13.69
CA ALA A 44 -13.28 4.16 -13.85
C ALA A 44 -12.80 5.61 -14.05
N THR A 45 -11.64 5.97 -13.49
CA THR A 45 -11.21 7.37 -13.44
C THR A 45 -10.07 7.69 -14.40
N GLY A 46 -9.13 6.77 -14.62
CA GLY A 46 -7.87 7.05 -15.32
C GLY A 46 -6.93 8.03 -14.61
N VAL A 47 -7.35 8.61 -13.48
CA VAL A 47 -6.57 9.57 -12.69
C VAL A 47 -5.37 8.85 -12.06
N PRO A 48 -4.22 9.52 -11.87
CA PRO A 48 -3.11 8.95 -11.12
C PRO A 48 -3.55 8.51 -9.72
N LEU A 49 -3.06 7.36 -9.27
CA LEU A 49 -3.47 6.72 -8.02
C LEU A 49 -2.27 6.50 -7.10
N LEU A 50 -2.27 7.17 -5.96
CA LEU A 50 -1.36 6.95 -4.84
C LEU A 50 -2.08 6.16 -3.75
N VAL A 51 -1.51 5.02 -3.37
CA VAL A 51 -2.11 4.11 -2.40
C VAL A 51 -1.26 4.02 -1.15
N ASP A 52 -1.88 4.26 0.00
CA ASP A 52 -1.33 3.92 1.31
C ASP A 52 -1.62 2.46 1.64
N GLY A 53 -0.58 1.63 1.57
CA GLY A 53 -0.68 0.20 1.80
C GLY A 53 -0.43 -0.24 3.23
N ALA A 54 -0.34 0.68 4.20
CA ALA A 54 0.14 0.35 5.54
C ALA A 54 -0.71 -0.70 6.29
N GLN A 55 -2.02 -0.76 6.04
CA GLN A 55 -2.92 -1.77 6.64
C GLN A 55 -3.22 -2.96 5.70
N SER A 56 -2.48 -3.10 4.61
CA SER A 56 -2.77 -4.08 3.55
C SER A 56 -1.61 -5.03 3.28
N ALA A 57 -0.41 -4.50 3.02
CA ALA A 57 0.77 -5.31 2.72
C ALA A 57 1.09 -6.22 3.91
N GLY A 58 1.03 -7.54 3.70
CA GLY A 58 1.19 -8.55 4.74
C GLY A 58 -0.12 -8.95 5.46
N ALA A 59 -1.19 -8.16 5.34
CA ALA A 59 -2.52 -8.47 5.91
C ALA A 59 -3.45 -9.14 4.90
N ILE A 60 -3.40 -8.71 3.63
CA ILE A 60 -4.17 -9.24 2.52
C ILE A 60 -3.26 -9.47 1.31
N PRO A 61 -3.68 -10.27 0.31
CA PRO A 61 -3.00 -10.29 -0.97
C PRO A 61 -3.00 -8.89 -1.60
N VAL A 62 -1.84 -8.45 -2.09
CA VAL A 62 -1.68 -7.11 -2.67
C VAL A 62 -1.08 -7.24 -4.06
N ASP A 63 -1.74 -6.64 -5.04
CA ASP A 63 -1.15 -6.29 -6.33
C ASP A 63 -0.89 -4.78 -6.34
N ALA A 64 0.38 -4.38 -6.24
CA ALA A 64 0.77 -2.98 -6.25
C ALA A 64 0.65 -2.33 -7.64
N SER A 65 0.63 -3.13 -8.72
CA SER A 65 0.63 -2.64 -10.10
C SER A 65 -0.66 -1.92 -10.51
N VAL A 66 -1.72 -2.06 -9.71
CA VAL A 66 -2.99 -1.32 -9.89
C VAL A 66 -2.83 0.19 -9.62
N ALA A 67 -1.77 0.62 -8.95
CA ALA A 67 -1.50 2.00 -8.56
C ALA A 67 -0.31 2.59 -9.32
N ASP A 68 -0.27 3.92 -9.46
CA ASP A 68 0.93 4.63 -9.95
C ASP A 68 2.02 4.63 -8.87
N TRP A 69 1.60 4.72 -7.60
CA TRP A 69 2.46 4.66 -6.43
C TRP A 69 1.78 3.86 -5.32
N TYR A 70 2.51 2.95 -4.67
CA TYR A 70 1.99 2.13 -3.58
C TYR A 70 2.99 2.09 -2.43
N THR A 71 2.60 2.58 -1.25
CA THR A 71 3.46 2.60 -0.07
C THR A 71 3.27 1.32 0.76
N VAL A 72 4.35 0.87 1.41
CA VAL A 72 4.35 -0.33 2.22
C VAL A 72 5.07 -0.04 3.54
N SER A 73 4.43 -0.39 4.66
CA SER A 73 5.06 -0.37 5.99
C SER A 73 5.58 -1.76 6.34
N GLY A 74 6.89 -1.89 6.58
CA GLY A 74 7.51 -3.17 6.92
C GLY A 74 7.20 -3.65 8.34
N GLN A 75 7.14 -2.73 9.30
CA GLN A 75 6.94 -3.05 10.72
C GLN A 75 5.50 -3.36 11.13
N LYS A 76 4.56 -3.33 10.19
CA LYS A 76 3.16 -3.66 10.44
C LYS A 76 2.94 -5.15 10.18
N TRP A 77 2.12 -5.48 9.20
CA TRP A 77 1.69 -6.85 8.93
C TRP A 77 2.74 -7.69 8.20
N LEU A 78 3.81 -7.06 7.70
CA LEU A 78 4.99 -7.76 7.21
C LEU A 78 5.91 -8.20 8.36
N CYS A 79 5.64 -7.79 9.61
CA CYS A 79 6.42 -8.15 10.80
C CYS A 79 7.92 -7.90 10.67
N GLY A 80 8.30 -6.94 9.82
CA GLY A 80 9.68 -6.52 9.62
C GLY A 80 10.16 -5.56 10.73
N PRO A 81 11.44 -5.17 10.72
CA PRO A 81 11.96 -4.20 11.68
C PRO A 81 11.32 -2.81 11.55
N GLU A 82 11.28 -2.06 12.65
CA GLU A 82 10.92 -0.64 12.68
C GLU A 82 11.63 0.16 11.57
N THR A 83 11.02 1.25 11.07
CA THR A 83 11.59 2.10 9.99
C THR A 83 11.80 1.44 8.62
N THR A 84 11.43 0.17 8.45
CA THR A 84 11.48 -0.49 7.14
C THR A 84 10.18 -0.31 6.37
N GLY A 85 10.27 -0.35 5.04
CA GLY A 85 9.14 -0.18 4.15
C GLY A 85 9.56 -0.19 2.70
N ALA A 86 8.60 0.02 1.81
CA ALA A 86 8.84 0.12 0.38
C ALA A 86 7.91 1.14 -0.26
N LEU A 87 8.32 1.64 -1.42
CA LEU A 87 7.49 2.41 -2.33
C LEU A 87 7.57 1.73 -3.70
N TYR A 88 6.46 1.17 -4.15
CA TYR A 88 6.30 0.79 -5.54
C TYR A 88 6.03 2.05 -6.36
N VAL A 89 6.66 2.13 -7.53
CA VAL A 89 6.52 3.24 -8.47
C VAL A 89 6.36 2.64 -9.86
N ALA A 90 5.19 2.81 -10.47
CA ALA A 90 4.89 2.25 -11.80
C ALA A 90 5.75 2.91 -12.89
N ASP A 91 5.87 4.23 -12.83
CA ASP A 91 6.73 5.03 -13.70
C ASP A 91 7.60 5.97 -12.86
N HIS A 92 8.87 5.58 -12.72
CA HIS A 92 9.83 6.31 -11.91
C HIS A 92 10.16 7.69 -12.49
N GLU A 93 9.98 7.95 -13.78
CA GLU A 93 10.28 9.26 -14.39
C GLU A 93 9.29 10.35 -13.94
N ARG A 94 8.05 9.95 -13.64
CA ARG A 94 6.98 10.83 -13.14
C ARG A 94 7.15 11.26 -11.69
N LEU A 95 8.06 10.63 -10.94
CA LEU A 95 8.34 10.98 -9.55
C LEU A 95 9.64 11.79 -9.45
N ARG A 96 9.52 13.10 -9.15
CA ARG A 96 10.67 14.01 -8.99
C ARG A 96 10.87 14.36 -7.51
N PRO A 97 11.74 13.64 -6.80
CA PRO A 97 12.00 13.93 -5.39
C PRO A 97 12.61 15.33 -5.23
N GLN A 98 12.09 16.12 -4.31
CA GLN A 98 12.63 17.45 -3.97
C GLN A 98 13.95 17.36 -3.20
N VAL A 99 14.13 16.26 -2.48
CA VAL A 99 15.33 15.94 -1.71
C VAL A 99 15.83 14.59 -2.21
N GLN A 100 17.12 14.48 -2.51
CA GLN A 100 17.75 13.22 -2.90
C GLN A 100 18.95 12.95 -1.99
N SER A 101 19.11 11.70 -1.59
CA SER A 101 20.31 11.28 -0.88
C SER A 101 21.51 11.27 -1.83
N PHE A 102 22.73 11.41 -1.30
CA PHE A 102 23.94 11.30 -2.13
C PHE A 102 23.98 9.96 -2.88
N ALA A 103 23.69 8.85 -2.18
CA ALA A 103 23.65 7.52 -2.76
C ALA A 103 22.58 7.36 -3.87
N ALA A 104 21.49 8.13 -3.82
CA ALA A 104 20.43 8.07 -4.82
C ALA A 104 20.88 8.49 -6.23
N HIS A 105 21.96 9.28 -6.35
CA HIS A 105 22.49 9.76 -7.64
C HIS A 105 23.03 8.64 -8.53
N ALA A 106 23.41 7.50 -7.94
CA ALA A 106 23.94 6.36 -8.69
C ALA A 106 22.84 5.54 -9.39
N TYR A 107 21.56 5.80 -9.10
CA TYR A 107 20.44 5.03 -9.63
C TYR A 107 19.70 5.78 -10.72
N THR A 108 19.36 5.06 -11.78
CA THR A 108 18.54 5.56 -12.90
C THR A 108 17.09 5.09 -12.82
N ASP A 109 16.71 4.30 -11.81
CA ASP A 109 15.37 3.76 -11.60
C ASP A 109 14.70 4.35 -10.35
N ALA A 110 13.61 3.73 -9.88
CA ALA A 110 12.88 4.17 -8.69
C ALA A 110 13.75 4.32 -7.43
N ARG A 111 14.89 3.64 -7.31
CA ARG A 111 15.81 3.80 -6.16
C ARG A 111 16.36 5.22 -6.02
N ARG A 112 16.30 6.04 -7.08
CA ARG A 112 16.65 7.47 -7.04
C ARG A 112 15.80 8.32 -6.10
N VAL A 113 14.67 7.78 -5.61
CA VAL A 113 13.78 8.44 -4.64
C VAL A 113 14.09 8.04 -3.19
N GLY A 114 15.04 7.13 -2.98
CA GLY A 114 15.48 6.71 -1.66
C GLY A 114 16.17 7.84 -0.90
N LEU A 115 15.61 8.20 0.26
CA LEU A 115 16.11 9.29 1.10
C LEU A 115 17.11 8.83 2.16
N VAL A 116 16.97 7.59 2.64
CA VAL A 116 17.75 7.07 3.76
C VAL A 116 18.46 5.79 3.38
N HIS A 117 19.70 5.66 3.83
CA HIS A 117 20.38 4.38 3.80
C HIS A 117 19.88 3.55 4.98
N LEU A 118 19.20 2.43 4.71
CA LEU A 118 18.83 1.49 5.76
C LEU A 118 20.07 0.69 6.19
N ALA A 119 20.24 0.48 7.50
CA ALA A 119 21.33 -0.37 7.97
C ALA A 119 21.16 -1.80 7.42
N PRO A 120 22.25 -2.49 7.03
CA PRO A 120 22.14 -3.84 6.46
C PRO A 120 21.34 -4.83 7.31
N ALA A 121 21.44 -4.74 8.64
CA ALA A 121 20.66 -5.55 9.56
C ALA A 121 19.13 -5.33 9.44
N MET A 122 18.70 -4.09 9.15
CA MET A 122 17.29 -3.77 8.96
C MET A 122 16.75 -4.35 7.65
N VAL A 123 17.56 -4.26 6.58
CA VAL A 123 17.23 -4.88 5.30
C VAL A 123 17.17 -6.40 5.44
N ALA A 124 18.16 -7.01 6.11
CA ALA A 124 18.18 -8.45 6.36
C ALA A 124 16.97 -8.90 7.18
N GLY A 125 16.59 -8.15 8.22
CA GLY A 125 15.40 -8.43 9.02
C GLY A 125 14.10 -8.35 8.21
N LEU A 126 13.95 -7.36 7.33
CA LEU A 126 12.79 -7.27 6.44
C LEU A 126 12.75 -8.44 5.44
N LEU A 127 13.88 -8.79 4.83
CA LEU A 127 13.97 -9.91 3.88
C LEU A 127 13.64 -11.24 4.55
N ALA A 128 14.13 -11.47 5.78
CA ALA A 128 13.78 -12.64 6.56
C ALA A 128 12.28 -12.69 6.86
N ALA A 129 11.69 -11.57 7.29
CA ALA A 129 10.25 -11.52 7.55
C ALA A 129 9.41 -11.82 6.29
N LEU A 130 9.82 -11.30 5.13
CA LEU A 130 9.17 -11.58 3.84
C LEU A 130 9.28 -13.05 3.41
N ALA A 131 10.44 -13.67 3.62
CA ALA A 131 10.67 -15.07 3.24
C ALA A 131 9.82 -16.05 4.04
N GLU A 132 9.41 -15.66 5.25
CA GLU A 132 8.64 -16.50 6.18
C GLU A 132 7.13 -16.24 6.12
N ILE A 133 6.64 -15.35 5.24
CA ILE A 133 5.19 -15.13 5.09
C ILE A 133 4.56 -16.39 4.50
N PRO A 134 3.72 -17.12 5.26
CA PRO A 134 3.11 -18.33 4.74
C PRO A 134 1.99 -17.96 3.75
N GLU A 135 1.85 -18.71 2.66
CA GLU A 135 0.78 -18.49 1.68
C GLU A 135 -0.62 -18.56 2.32
N TRP A 136 -0.81 -19.48 3.28
CA TRP A 136 -2.06 -19.60 4.05
C TRP A 136 -2.31 -18.45 5.03
N GLY A 137 -1.31 -17.58 5.26
CA GLY A 137 -1.36 -16.50 6.23
C GLY A 137 -2.52 -15.56 6.01
N PHE A 138 -2.77 -15.19 4.75
CA PHE A 138 -3.86 -14.31 4.35
C PHE A 138 -5.23 -14.93 4.63
N GLU A 139 -5.43 -16.20 4.30
CA GLU A 139 -6.69 -16.89 4.56
C GLU A 139 -6.96 -17.02 6.06
N ARG A 140 -5.91 -17.33 6.85
CA ARG A 140 -6.04 -17.39 8.30
C ARG A 140 -6.39 -16.02 8.89
N ALA A 141 -5.75 -14.95 8.41
CA ALA A 141 -6.08 -13.59 8.83
C ALA A 141 -7.54 -13.25 8.51
N ALA A 142 -8.01 -13.56 7.30
CA ALA A 142 -9.40 -13.34 6.89
C ALA A 142 -10.40 -14.11 7.77
N ARG A 143 -10.12 -15.37 8.10
CA ARG A 143 -10.95 -16.16 9.03
C ARG A 143 -10.98 -15.55 10.42
N LEU A 144 -9.84 -15.13 10.95
CA LEU A 144 -9.76 -14.50 12.27
C LEU A 144 -10.54 -13.19 12.31
N VAL A 145 -10.40 -12.34 11.30
CA VAL A 145 -11.16 -11.08 11.19
C VAL A 145 -12.66 -11.35 11.16
N THR A 146 -13.10 -12.35 10.38
CA THR A 146 -14.52 -12.74 10.30
C THR A 146 -15.03 -13.21 11.66
N HIS A 147 -14.30 -14.13 12.30
CA HIS A 147 -14.66 -14.64 13.62
C HIS A 147 -14.75 -13.54 14.68
N CYS A 148 -13.76 -12.62 14.72
CA CYS A 148 -13.78 -11.48 15.63
C CYS A 148 -14.98 -10.56 15.35
N ARG A 149 -15.30 -10.30 14.08
CA ARG A 149 -16.46 -9.47 13.71
C ARG A 149 -17.77 -10.10 14.18
N GLU A 150 -17.94 -11.40 14.01
CA GLU A 150 -19.15 -12.13 14.45
C GLU A 150 -19.27 -12.24 15.97
N SER A 151 -18.14 -12.27 16.68
CA SER A 151 -18.13 -12.48 18.15
C SER A 151 -18.21 -11.19 18.96
N LEU A 152 -17.89 -10.04 18.35
CA LEU A 152 -17.82 -8.73 19.02
C LEU A 152 -18.99 -7.80 18.65
N LEU A 153 -19.90 -8.24 17.78
CA LEU A 153 -21.16 -7.57 17.43
C LEU A 153 -22.34 -8.25 18.12
#